data_AF-A0AAV2PZV9-F1
#
_entry.id   AF-A0AAV2PZV9-F1
#
_cell.length_a   1.000
_cell.length_b   1.000
_cell.length_c   1.000
_cell.angle_alpha   90.00
_cell.angle_beta   90.00
_cell.angle_gamma   90.00
#
_symmetry.space_group_name_H-M   'P 1'
#
loop_
_entity.id
_entity.type
_entity.pdbx_description
1 polymer ?
#
loop_
_entity_poly.entity_id
_entity_poly.type
_entity_poly.pdbx_seq_one_letter_code
_entity_poly.pdbx_strand_id
1 'polypeptide(L)'
;LKRPDNVEGNQCGIVLEQATNDNHGTWTCKVFNTKYGALVGSKNLIITVKPTPTKVSTKQITAYPGDLREIKCSVMEARPAIKVIWTLNGRDITSEAESMEIT
;
A
#
# COMPACT_ATOMS: atom_id res chain seq x y z
N LEU A 1 -6.06 16.08 -13.02
CA LEU A 1 -4.81 16.10 -13.82
C LEU A 1 -4.77 17.40 -14.62
N LYS A 2 -3.61 18.06 -14.69
CA LYS A 2 -3.44 19.29 -15.47
C LYS A 2 -2.19 19.25 -16.35
N ARG A 3 -2.14 20.14 -17.33
CA ARG A 3 -0.92 20.41 -18.11
C ARG A 3 0.08 21.19 -17.22
N PRO A 4 1.39 20.92 -17.31
CA PRO A 4 2.40 21.73 -16.63
C PRO A 4 2.46 23.16 -17.20
N ASP A 5 2.72 24.13 -16.33
CA ASP A 5 2.78 25.55 -16.71
C ASP A 5 4.01 25.87 -17.56
N ASN A 6 5.13 25.18 -17.29
CA ASN A 6 6.39 25.35 -18.01
C ASN A 6 6.77 24.02 -18.68
N VAL A 7 6.81 24.04 -20.01
CA VAL A 7 7.21 22.90 -20.83
C VAL A 7 8.11 23.44 -21.94
N GLU A 8 9.38 23.02 -21.96
CA GLU A 8 10.37 23.56 -22.91
C GLU A 8 10.67 22.57 -24.04
N GLY A 9 10.78 23.09 -25.28
CA GLY A 9 11.18 22.32 -26.45
C GLY A 9 10.33 21.05 -26.67
N ASN A 10 10.99 19.88 -26.60
CA ASN A 10 10.37 18.56 -26.83
C ASN A 10 9.81 17.90 -25.55
N GLN A 11 9.51 18.69 -24.53
CA GLN A 11 8.92 18.16 -23.29
C GLN A 11 7.40 18.06 -23.40
N CYS A 12 6.84 17.09 -22.67
CA CYS A 12 5.42 17.02 -22.35
C CYS A 12 5.30 16.43 -20.93
N GLY A 13 4.19 16.72 -20.25
CA GLY A 13 4.01 16.26 -18.88
C GLY A 13 2.58 16.37 -18.42
N ILE A 14 2.33 15.86 -17.21
CA ILE A 14 1.06 15.91 -16.51
C ILE A 14 1.35 16.29 -15.07
N VAL A 15 0.60 17.23 -14.52
CA VAL A 15 0.62 17.63 -13.11
C VAL A 15 -0.53 16.97 -12.38
N LEU A 16 -0.20 16.33 -11.26
CA LEU A 16 -1.14 15.75 -10.32
C LEU A 16 -1.43 16.80 -9.23
N GLU A 17 -2.51 17.56 -9.36
CA GLU A 17 -2.84 18.61 -8.38
C GLU A 17 -3.27 18.03 -7.03
N GLN A 18 -4.05 16.96 -7.08
CA GLN A 18 -4.49 16.21 -5.91
C GLN A 18 -4.32 14.74 -6.22
N ALA A 19 -3.50 14.08 -5.40
CA ALA A 19 -3.30 12.65 -5.49
C ALA A 19 -4.48 11.90 -4.89
N THR A 20 -4.99 10.93 -5.64
CA THR A 20 -6.06 10.02 -5.22
C THR A 20 -5.60 8.58 -5.39
N ASN A 21 -6.27 7.63 -4.73
CA ASN A 21 -5.92 6.21 -4.83
C ASN A 21 -5.94 5.70 -6.28
N ASP A 22 -6.81 6.25 -7.13
CA ASP A 22 -6.93 5.90 -8.55
C ASP A 22 -5.72 6.30 -9.39
N ASN A 23 -4.84 7.16 -8.85
CA ASN A 23 -3.60 7.55 -9.54
C ASN A 23 -2.47 6.54 -9.35
N HIS A 24 -2.64 5.55 -8.45
CA HIS A 24 -1.65 4.50 -8.23
C HIS A 24 -1.52 3.59 -9.47
N GLY A 25 -0.28 3.33 -9.89
CA GLY A 25 -0.01 2.38 -10.97
C GLY A 25 1.13 2.82 -11.89
N THR A 26 1.24 2.15 -13.03
CA THR A 26 2.28 2.44 -14.04
C THR A 26 1.83 3.53 -14.99
N TRP A 27 2.50 4.66 -14.93
CA TRP A 27 2.33 5.79 -15.84
C TRP A 27 3.25 5.60 -17.03
N THR A 28 2.71 5.79 -18.24
CA THR A 28 3.45 5.55 -19.49
C THR A 28 3.33 6.76 -20.41
N CYS A 29 4.47 7.29 -20.83
CA CYS A 29 4.59 8.28 -21.88
C CYS A 29 4.99 7.58 -23.18
N LYS A 30 4.23 7.81 -24.26
CA LYS A 30 4.54 7.32 -25.60
C LYS A 30 4.72 8.51 -26.53
N VAL A 31 5.87 8.58 -27.21
CA VAL A 31 6.18 9.60 -28.20
C VAL A 31 6.26 8.93 -29.56
N PHE A 32 5.53 9.45 -30.55
CA PHE A 32 5.54 8.91 -31.90
C PHE A 32 6.30 9.84 -32.85
N ASN A 33 7.17 9.28 -33.66
CA ASN A 33 7.83 9.95 -34.76
C ASN A 33 7.57 9.17 -36.05
N THR A 34 7.12 9.86 -37.10
CA THR A 34 6.78 9.25 -38.40
C THR A 34 7.96 8.54 -39.07
N LYS A 35 9.20 8.93 -38.77
CA LYS A 35 10.43 8.34 -39.32
C LYS A 35 11.01 7.20 -38.47
N TYR A 36 10.80 7.22 -37.16
CA TYR A 36 11.48 6.31 -36.21
C TYR A 36 10.54 5.44 -35.36
N GLY A 37 9.21 5.58 -35.52
CA GLY A 37 8.23 4.83 -34.75
C GLY A 37 7.96 5.41 -33.35
N ALA A 38 7.49 4.57 -32.43
CA ALA A 38 7.13 4.97 -31.07
C ALA A 38 8.26 4.71 -30.06
N LEU A 39 8.60 5.72 -29.27
CA LEU A 39 9.43 5.61 -28.06
C LEU A 39 8.54 5.59 -26.83
N VAL A 40 8.88 4.75 -25.85
CA VAL A 40 8.05 4.54 -24.65
C VAL A 40 8.90 4.67 -23.39
N GLY A 41 8.41 5.42 -22.41
CA GLY A 41 8.99 5.50 -21.07
C GLY A 41 7.90 5.35 -20.01
N SER A 42 8.18 4.58 -18.96
CA SER A 42 7.21 4.31 -17.90
C SER A 42 7.79 4.53 -16.51
N LYS A 43 6.93 4.92 -15.55
CA LYS A 43 7.25 5.04 -14.12
C LYS A 43 6.09 4.51 -13.28
N ASN A 44 6.40 3.88 -12.15
CA ASN A 44 5.40 3.43 -11.19
C ASN A 44 5.14 4.54 -10.16
N LEU A 45 3.90 5.03 -10.09
CA LEU A 45 3.45 5.97 -9.07
C LEU A 45 2.85 5.19 -7.90
N ILE A 46 3.42 5.37 -6.71
CA ILE A 46 2.89 4.77 -5.48
C ILE A 46 2.19 5.86 -4.67
N ILE A 47 0.85 5.85 -4.70
CA ILE A 47 0.04 6.63 -3.75
C ILE A 47 -0.01 5.89 -2.42
N THR A 48 0.56 6.49 -1.38
CA THR A 48 0.60 5.92 -0.03
C THR A 48 -0.76 6.07 0.66
N VAL A 49 -1.13 5.04 1.42
CA VAL A 49 -2.37 5.03 2.20
C VAL A 49 -1.99 4.84 3.65
N LYS A 50 -2.34 5.82 4.49
CA LYS A 50 -2.12 5.73 5.92
C LYS A 50 -2.98 4.59 6.48
N PRO A 51 -2.38 3.64 7.23
CA PRO A 51 -3.12 2.59 7.92
C PRO A 51 -4.24 3.16 8.78
N THR A 52 -5.41 2.53 8.72
CA THR A 52 -6.45 2.75 9.74
C THR A 52 -5.91 2.34 11.12
N PRO A 53 -6.34 2.99 12.22
CA PRO A 53 -6.00 2.53 13.56
C PRO A 53 -6.30 1.04 13.73
N THR A 54 -5.37 0.33 14.34
CA THR A 54 -5.43 -1.11 14.53
C THR A 54 -6.67 -1.49 15.32
N LYS A 55 -7.43 -2.49 14.84
CA LYS A 55 -8.58 -3.03 15.56
C LYS A 55 -8.28 -4.45 15.99
N VAL A 56 -8.25 -4.66 17.30
CA VAL A 56 -8.24 -6.01 17.91
C VAL A 56 -9.69 -6.49 18.02
N SER A 57 -9.95 -7.75 17.68
CA SER A 57 -11.30 -8.34 17.60
C SER A 57 -12.12 -8.18 18.89
N THR A 58 -11.45 -8.07 20.03
CA THR A 58 -12.09 -7.87 21.33
C THR A 58 -11.20 -7.07 22.27
N LYS A 59 -11.81 -6.26 23.13
CA LYS A 59 -11.12 -5.49 24.18
C LYS A 59 -10.81 -6.34 25.41
N GLN A 60 -11.55 -7.42 25.64
CA GLN A 60 -11.40 -8.28 26.82
C GLN A 60 -11.75 -9.71 26.46
N ILE A 61 -10.95 -10.66 26.97
CA ILE A 61 -11.18 -12.10 26.82
C ILE A 61 -11.15 -12.72 28.21
N THR A 62 -12.10 -13.61 28.47
CA THR A 62 -12.08 -14.51 29.61
C THR A 62 -11.96 -15.93 29.08
N ALA A 63 -11.02 -16.69 29.62
CA ALA A 63 -10.73 -18.06 29.23
C ALA A 63 -10.30 -18.86 30.46
N TYR A 64 -10.69 -20.13 30.49
CA TYR A 64 -10.21 -21.11 31.46
C TYR A 64 -8.94 -21.81 30.94
N PRO A 65 -8.13 -22.41 31.82
CA PRO A 65 -7.00 -23.23 31.37
C PRO A 65 -7.45 -24.33 30.40
N GLY A 66 -6.80 -24.39 29.24
CA GLY A 66 -7.13 -25.33 28.16
C GLY A 66 -8.10 -24.77 27.10
N ASP A 67 -8.71 -23.60 27.33
CA ASP A 67 -9.55 -22.95 26.34
C ASP A 67 -8.73 -22.47 25.13
N LEU A 68 -9.24 -22.77 23.93
CA LEU A 68 -8.76 -22.15 22.70
C LEU A 68 -9.52 -20.84 22.46
N ARG A 69 -8.77 -19.75 22.24
CA ARG A 69 -9.31 -18.43 21.90
C ARG A 69 -8.50 -17.81 20.78
N GLU A 70 -9.20 -17.25 19.80
CA GLU A 70 -8.61 -16.55 18.67
C GLU A 70 -8.67 -15.04 18.89
N ILE A 71 -7.53 -14.36 18.73
CA ILE A 71 -7.45 -12.89 18.80
C ILE A 71 -6.98 -12.41 17.44
N LYS A 72 -7.80 -11.59 16.77
CA LYS A 72 -7.47 -11.05 15.45
C LYS A 72 -7.07 -9.60 15.56
N CYS A 73 -6.03 -9.24 14.81
CA CYS A 73 -5.63 -7.86 14.57
C CYS A 73 -5.95 -7.54 13.11
N SER A 74 -6.70 -6.47 12.88
CA SER A 74 -7.08 -6.04 11.53
C SER A 74 -6.63 -4.61 11.27
N VAL A 75 -6.09 -4.41 10.08
CA VAL A 75 -5.76 -3.13 9.47
C VAL A 75 -6.34 -3.16 8.06
N MET A 76 -7.22 -2.21 7.74
CA MET A 76 -8.01 -2.32 6.50
C MET A 76 -7.21 -1.95 5.27
N GLU A 77 -6.71 -0.71 5.21
CA GLU A 77 -6.00 -0.20 4.04
C GLU A 77 -4.65 0.36 4.47
N ALA A 78 -3.57 -0.18 3.91
CA ALA A 78 -2.24 0.32 4.11
C ALA A 78 -1.41 0.16 2.84
N ARG A 79 -0.72 1.24 2.44
CA ARG A 79 0.26 1.19 1.35
C ARG A 79 1.46 2.06 1.70
N PRO A 80 2.70 1.54 1.62
CA PRO A 80 3.09 0.17 1.20
C PRO A 80 2.67 -0.92 2.19
N ALA A 81 3.01 -2.18 1.88
CA ALA A 81 2.75 -3.30 2.78
C ALA A 81 3.30 -3.01 4.19
N ILE A 82 2.52 -3.38 5.20
CA ILE A 82 2.82 -3.11 6.61
C ILE A 82 3.26 -4.38 7.32
N LYS A 83 3.99 -4.21 8.42
CA LYS A 83 4.26 -5.28 9.38
C LYS A 83 3.32 -5.13 10.57
N VAL A 84 2.62 -6.21 10.91
CA VAL A 84 1.83 -6.32 12.15
C VAL A 84 2.73 -6.97 13.21
N ILE A 85 2.79 -6.40 14.41
CA ILE A 85 3.61 -6.90 15.52
C ILE A 85 2.67 -7.23 16.68
N TRP A 86 2.84 -8.41 17.27
CA TRP A 86 2.11 -8.84 18.45
C TRP A 86 3.02 -8.86 19.67
N THR A 87 2.54 -8.30 20.78
CA THR A 87 3.28 -8.31 22.04
C THR A 87 2.40 -8.77 23.20
N LEU A 88 2.93 -9.65 24.04
CA LEU A 88 2.32 -10.07 25.30
C LEU A 88 3.19 -9.59 26.47
N ASN A 89 2.66 -8.66 27.29
CA ASN A 89 3.38 -8.08 28.43
C ASN A 89 4.79 -7.56 28.06
N GLY A 90 4.92 -6.94 26.88
CA GLY A 90 6.18 -6.41 26.37
C GLY A 90 7.09 -7.42 25.67
N ARG A 91 6.77 -8.72 25.67
CA ARG A 91 7.47 -9.74 24.88
C ARG A 91 6.89 -9.80 23.47
N ASP A 92 7.74 -9.75 22.45
CA ASP A 92 7.36 -10.00 21.06
C ASP A 92 6.94 -11.47 20.88
N ILE A 93 5.74 -11.67 20.34
CA ILE A 93 5.14 -12.98 20.01
C ILE A 93 4.67 -13.01 18.54
N THR A 94 5.23 -12.15 17.69
CA THR A 94 4.81 -12.01 16.29
C THR A 94 4.98 -13.32 15.52
N SER A 95 6.07 -14.06 15.76
CA SER A 95 6.32 -15.37 15.14
C SER A 95 5.27 -16.42 15.51
N GLU A 96 4.75 -16.37 16.73
CA GLU A 96 3.71 -17.26 17.22
C GLU A 96 2.32 -16.86 16.67
N ALA A 97 2.12 -15.59 16.34
CA ALA A 97 0.90 -15.07 15.73
C ALA A 97 0.84 -15.27 14.20
N GLU A 98 1.99 -15.39 13.54
CA GLU A 98 2.12 -15.81 12.15
C GLU A 98 1.93 -17.34 12.08
N SER A 99 0.69 -17.83 12.17
CA SER A 99 0.44 -19.24 11.89
C SER A 99 0.78 -19.55 10.43
N MET A 100 1.66 -20.52 10.20
CA MET A 100 1.95 -21.15 8.90
C MET A 100 0.68 -21.25 8.06
N GLU A 101 0.63 -20.60 6.89
CA GLU A 101 -0.26 -21.03 5.84
C GLU A 101 0.18 -22.45 5.43
N ILE A 102 -0.50 -23.48 5.94
CA ILE A 102 -0.55 -24.78 5.28
C ILE A 102 -1.86 -24.79 4.51
N THR A 103 -1.81 -24.41 3.23
CA THR A 103 -2.61 -24.99 2.15
C THR A 103 -1.88 -24.77 0.83
#